data_AF-A0A1H5R8X2-F1
#
_entry.id   AF-A0A1H5R8X2-F1
#
_cell.length_a   1.000
_cell.length_b   1.000
_cell.length_c   1.000
_cell.angle_alpha   90.00
_cell.angle_beta   90.00
_cell.angle_gamma   90.00
#
_symmetry.space_group_name_H-M   'P 1'
#
loop_
_entity.id
_entity.type
_entity.pdbx_description
1 polymer ?
#
loop_
_entity_poly.entity_id
_entity_poly.type
_entity_poly.pdbx_seq_one_letter_code
_entity_poly.pdbx_strand_id
1 'polypeptide(L)'
;MLGSEITNSEGLTLDLENTHVESKVFLPRDTLCSGTSAEKPCEQPRRVDINGFKFGALEVMPYQSMPWQEWLHLVRFHTEAYRPGPYQELASAERAAGHDGNARRILIAQQRDLYDRAPKALGNWLTRRFHWLWGALAGYGYLTRRTAAALLVALGMSACLGLWAGHITDGRHHVAERTSTFSDLTGRPCTDVELISLGLDRGLPIATTGVRGRCDIDPDTNWATVFTIAIWLTQAGIWGLATLALVGYTGLIRKTN
;
A
#
# COMPACT_ATOMS: atom_id res chain seq x y z
N MET A 1 17.16 -45.94 -9.83
CA MET A 1 17.40 -44.60 -9.24
C MET A 1 17.53 -44.80 -7.75
N LEU A 2 18.73 -44.58 -7.20
CA LEU A 2 18.96 -44.63 -5.75
C LEU A 2 18.45 -43.32 -5.17
N GLY A 3 17.35 -43.37 -4.41
CA GLY A 3 16.91 -42.23 -3.63
C GLY A 3 17.82 -42.10 -2.41
N SER A 4 18.53 -40.98 -2.28
CA SER A 4 19.22 -40.63 -1.04
C SER A 4 18.30 -39.78 -0.19
N GLU A 5 17.94 -40.27 0.99
CA GLU A 5 17.18 -39.53 1.99
C GLU A 5 18.17 -38.81 2.92
N ILE A 6 18.10 -37.48 2.98
CA ILE A 6 18.89 -36.66 3.90
C ILE A 6 17.93 -36.17 4.97
N THR A 7 18.06 -36.70 6.19
CA THR A 7 17.30 -36.23 7.35
C THR A 7 18.24 -35.53 8.33
N ASN A 8 17.89 -34.30 8.68
CA ASN A 8 18.51 -33.60 9.80
C ASN A 8 17.37 -33.13 10.72
N SER A 9 17.34 -33.65 11.94
CA SER A 9 16.34 -33.32 12.95
C SER A 9 16.61 -31.99 13.65
N GLU A 10 17.86 -31.52 13.64
CA GLU A 10 18.28 -30.27 14.28
C GLU A 10 19.26 -29.50 13.37
N GLY A 11 18.75 -28.53 12.61
CA GLY A 11 19.57 -27.59 11.84
C GLY A 11 19.25 -27.52 10.34
N LEU A 12 20.23 -27.08 9.57
CA LEU A 12 20.16 -26.96 8.11
C LEU A 12 20.00 -28.36 7.49
N THR A 13 18.87 -28.60 6.81
CA THR A 13 18.58 -29.89 6.17
C THR A 13 19.24 -29.98 4.80
N LEU A 14 19.32 -28.86 4.08
CA LEU A 14 19.90 -28.80 2.74
C LEU A 14 20.56 -27.44 2.52
N ASP A 15 21.84 -27.46 2.14
CA ASP A 15 22.61 -26.29 1.76
C ASP A 15 22.79 -26.27 0.24
N LEU A 16 22.22 -25.26 -0.42
CA LEU A 16 22.37 -24.99 -1.85
C LEU A 16 23.10 -23.66 -2.08
N GLU A 17 23.85 -23.17 -1.09
CA GLU A 17 24.57 -21.91 -1.22
C GLU A 17 25.55 -21.93 -2.41
N ASN A 18 25.48 -20.88 -3.24
CA ASN A 18 26.27 -20.70 -4.45
C ASN A 18 26.17 -21.87 -5.46
N THR A 19 25.16 -22.73 -5.34
CA THR A 19 25.05 -23.90 -6.21
C THR A 19 24.59 -23.45 -7.59
N HIS A 20 25.44 -23.70 -8.59
CA HIS A 20 25.14 -23.49 -10.00
C HIS A 20 24.78 -24.82 -10.63
N VAL A 21 23.49 -25.11 -10.74
CA VAL A 21 23.03 -26.35 -11.36
C VAL A 21 22.83 -26.07 -12.85
N GLU A 22 23.67 -26.68 -13.70
CA GLU A 22 23.48 -26.68 -15.16
C GLU A 22 22.24 -27.47 -15.58
N SER A 23 21.75 -28.35 -14.69
CA SER A 23 20.56 -29.18 -14.83
C SER A 23 19.44 -28.81 -13.82
N LYS A 24 18.39 -29.62 -13.70
CA LYS A 24 17.19 -29.28 -12.92
C LYS A 24 17.29 -29.82 -11.48
N VAL A 25 17.10 -28.96 -10.48
CA VAL A 25 16.90 -29.36 -9.08
C VAL A 25 15.42 -29.58 -8.83
N PHE A 26 15.08 -30.79 -8.39
CA PHE A 26 13.73 -31.12 -7.96
C PHE A 26 13.71 -31.21 -6.43
N LEU A 27 12.94 -30.31 -5.80
CA LEU A 27 12.79 -30.30 -4.36
C LEU A 27 11.29 -30.35 -4.03
N PRO A 28 10.65 -31.53 -4.03
CA PRO A 28 9.20 -31.62 -3.88
C PRO A 28 8.75 -31.01 -2.55
N ARG A 29 7.65 -30.25 -2.57
CA ARG A 29 7.15 -29.58 -1.38
C ARG A 29 6.90 -30.53 -0.20
N ASP A 30 6.50 -31.77 -0.48
CA ASP A 30 6.25 -32.79 0.53
C ASP A 30 7.51 -33.19 1.32
N THR A 31 8.72 -32.98 0.78
CA THR A 31 9.96 -33.26 1.54
C THR A 31 10.32 -32.14 2.52
N LEU A 32 9.72 -30.95 2.36
CA LEU A 32 9.92 -29.79 3.22
C LEU A 32 8.73 -29.50 4.14
N CYS A 33 7.51 -29.84 3.70
CA CYS A 33 6.26 -29.57 4.41
C CYS A 33 5.24 -30.68 4.22
N SER A 34 4.80 -31.27 5.33
CA SER A 34 3.58 -32.07 5.39
C SER A 34 2.35 -31.16 5.50
N GLY A 35 1.95 -30.47 4.42
CA GLY A 35 0.79 -29.57 4.48
C GLY A 35 0.38 -28.96 3.13
N THR A 36 -0.86 -28.50 3.01
CA THR A 36 -1.50 -28.23 1.70
C THR A 36 -1.42 -26.81 1.16
N SER A 37 -1.08 -25.77 1.94
CA SER A 37 -1.07 -24.37 1.46
C SER A 37 0.31 -23.73 1.27
N ALA A 38 0.60 -23.25 0.05
CA ALA A 38 1.81 -22.47 -0.26
C ALA A 38 1.84 -21.08 0.42
N GLU A 39 0.70 -20.61 0.94
CA GLU A 39 0.60 -19.27 1.54
C GLU A 39 0.80 -19.25 3.06
N LYS A 40 0.75 -20.41 3.72
CA LYS A 40 0.83 -20.54 5.18
C LYS A 40 2.16 -21.15 5.62
N PRO A 41 2.69 -20.79 6.80
CA PRO A 41 3.84 -21.48 7.37
C PRO A 41 3.51 -22.95 7.65
N CYS A 42 4.51 -23.82 7.56
CA CYS A 42 4.39 -25.24 7.86
C CYS A 42 4.47 -25.48 9.37
N GLU A 43 3.79 -26.52 9.86
CA GLU A 43 3.82 -26.89 11.28
C GLU A 43 5.23 -27.29 11.75
N GLN A 44 5.99 -27.96 10.87
CA GLN A 44 7.37 -28.38 11.10
C GLN A 44 8.26 -28.02 9.89
N PRO A 45 8.72 -26.76 9.80
CA PRO A 45 9.50 -26.32 8.66
C PRO A 45 10.94 -26.86 8.74
N ARG A 46 11.36 -27.60 7.70
CA ARG A 46 12.77 -27.98 7.52
C ARG A 46 13.56 -26.82 6.91
N ARG A 47 14.75 -26.52 7.42
CA ARG A 47 15.51 -25.34 6.96
C ARG A 47 16.36 -25.65 5.72
N VAL A 48 16.39 -24.70 4.79
CA VAL A 48 17.16 -24.76 3.55
C VAL A 48 17.90 -23.43 3.35
N ASP A 49 19.18 -23.49 2.97
CA ASP A 49 19.93 -22.34 2.50
C ASP A 49 19.97 -22.36 0.97
N ILE A 50 19.60 -21.24 0.37
CA ILE A 50 19.47 -21.04 -1.08
C ILE A 50 20.15 -19.73 -1.51
N ASN A 51 21.08 -19.22 -0.71
CA ASN A 51 21.81 -18.00 -1.05
C ASN A 51 22.65 -18.19 -2.31
N GLY A 52 22.59 -17.25 -3.25
CA GLY A 52 23.28 -17.38 -4.54
C GLY A 52 22.73 -18.46 -5.47
N PHE A 53 21.62 -19.12 -5.12
CA PHE A 53 20.94 -20.08 -6.00
C PHE A 53 20.34 -19.37 -7.21
N LYS A 54 20.65 -19.86 -8.41
CA LYS A 54 20.08 -19.35 -9.66
C LYS A 54 18.92 -20.22 -10.11
N PHE A 55 17.74 -19.62 -10.24
CA PHE A 55 16.59 -20.29 -10.82
C PHE A 55 16.79 -20.36 -12.34
N GLY A 56 17.45 -21.44 -12.80
CA GLY A 56 17.51 -21.77 -14.22
C GLY A 56 16.10 -21.78 -14.80
N ALA A 57 15.95 -21.26 -16.03
CA ALA A 57 14.68 -21.01 -16.72
C ALA A 57 13.64 -22.08 -16.30
N LEU A 58 12.59 -21.63 -15.60
CA LEU A 58 11.52 -22.47 -15.07
C LEU A 58 10.72 -23.07 -16.23
N GLU A 59 11.36 -23.95 -16.99
CA GLU A 59 10.78 -24.58 -18.16
C GLU A 59 9.81 -25.65 -17.69
N VAL A 60 8.54 -25.37 -18.00
CA VAL A 60 7.38 -26.21 -17.79
C VAL A 60 7.58 -27.51 -18.56
N MET A 61 8.22 -28.48 -17.93
CA MET A 61 8.06 -29.86 -18.34
C MET A 61 6.60 -30.25 -18.07
N PRO A 62 5.94 -30.96 -19.00
CA PRO A 62 4.50 -31.24 -18.92
C PRO A 62 4.10 -32.13 -17.74
N TYR A 63 5.04 -32.59 -16.91
CA TYR A 63 4.74 -33.52 -15.83
C TYR A 63 5.36 -33.21 -14.45
N GLN A 64 6.34 -32.30 -14.32
CA GLN A 64 6.96 -31.99 -13.00
C GLN A 64 7.85 -30.74 -13.06
N SER A 65 7.26 -29.55 -13.05
CA SER A 65 7.97 -28.31 -12.72
C SER A 65 7.39 -27.76 -11.41
N MET A 66 8.27 -27.37 -10.48
CA MET A 66 7.83 -26.70 -9.26
C MET A 66 7.35 -25.30 -9.63
N PRO A 67 6.08 -24.95 -9.39
CA PRO A 67 5.56 -23.63 -9.72
C PRO A 67 6.19 -22.55 -8.83
N TRP A 68 6.28 -21.32 -9.32
CA TRP A 68 6.94 -20.21 -8.59
C TRP A 68 6.36 -19.97 -7.19
N GLN A 69 5.09 -20.31 -6.93
CA GLN A 69 4.47 -20.21 -5.61
C GLN A 69 5.14 -21.12 -4.58
N GLU A 70 5.57 -22.31 -5.00
CA GLU A 70 6.24 -23.26 -4.13
C GLU A 70 7.68 -22.83 -3.86
N TRP A 71 8.37 -22.31 -4.88
CA TRP A 71 9.67 -21.66 -4.68
C TRP A 71 9.58 -20.46 -3.73
N LEU A 72 8.56 -19.62 -3.91
CA LEU A 72 8.33 -18.48 -3.02
C LEU A 72 8.04 -18.92 -1.59
N HIS A 73 7.28 -20.00 -1.41
CA HIS A 73 7.00 -20.58 -0.10
C HIS A 73 8.29 -21.04 0.58
N LEU A 74 9.16 -21.74 -0.15
CA LEU A 74 10.47 -22.17 0.33
C LEU A 74 11.32 -20.97 0.77
N VAL A 75 11.48 -19.98 -0.11
CA VAL A 75 12.27 -18.77 0.19
C VAL A 75 11.76 -18.07 1.45
N ARG A 76 10.44 -18.00 1.63
CA ARG A 76 9.82 -17.25 2.74
C ARG A 76 9.85 -18.00 4.08
N PHE A 77 9.60 -19.31 4.08
CA PHE A 77 9.35 -20.06 5.32
C PHE A 77 10.45 -21.06 5.68
N HIS A 78 11.34 -21.41 4.75
CA HIS A 78 12.37 -22.42 4.96
C HIS A 78 13.79 -21.85 5.05
N THR A 79 13.98 -20.57 4.72
CA THR A 79 15.26 -19.88 4.92
C THR A 79 15.43 -19.46 6.37
N GLU A 80 16.65 -19.48 6.89
CA GLU A 80 16.93 -19.08 8.28
C GLU A 80 16.73 -17.58 8.53
N ALA A 81 17.20 -16.73 7.61
CA ALA A 81 17.10 -15.28 7.69
C ALA A 81 16.56 -14.68 6.39
N TYR A 82 15.99 -13.47 6.50
CA TYR A 82 15.62 -12.69 5.33
C TYR A 82 16.85 -12.42 4.45
N ARG A 83 16.80 -12.84 3.19
CA ARG A 83 17.81 -12.53 2.17
C ARG A 83 17.11 -12.05 0.90
N PRO A 84 17.49 -10.89 0.33
CA PRO A 84 16.82 -10.34 -0.84
C PRO A 84 17.16 -11.08 -2.14
N GLY A 85 18.34 -11.70 -2.24
CA GLY A 85 18.85 -12.34 -3.46
C GLY A 85 17.91 -13.39 -4.07
N PRO A 86 17.47 -14.41 -3.32
CA PRO A 86 16.59 -15.45 -3.87
C PRO A 86 15.26 -14.93 -4.42
N TYR A 87 14.68 -13.88 -3.83
CA TYR A 87 13.48 -13.23 -4.37
C TYR A 87 13.74 -12.55 -5.71
N GLN A 88 14.89 -11.88 -5.83
CA GLN A 88 15.27 -11.16 -7.05
C GLN A 88 15.56 -12.12 -8.20
N GLU A 89 16.24 -13.23 -7.92
CA GLU A 89 16.52 -14.28 -8.90
C GLU A 89 15.23 -15.01 -9.33
N LEU A 90 14.32 -15.33 -8.41
CA LEU A 90 13.04 -15.93 -8.79
C LEU A 90 12.20 -14.96 -9.64
N ALA A 91 12.20 -13.68 -9.30
CA ALA A 91 11.51 -12.66 -10.08
C ALA A 91 12.17 -12.41 -11.45
N SER A 92 13.49 -12.52 -11.57
CA SER A 92 14.19 -12.39 -12.85
C SER A 92 13.86 -13.57 -13.77
N ALA A 93 13.83 -14.79 -13.23
CA ALA A 93 13.45 -16.00 -13.96
C ALA A 93 12.00 -15.93 -14.48
N GLU A 94 11.03 -15.51 -13.65
CA GLU A 94 9.64 -15.34 -14.09
C GLU A 94 9.48 -14.24 -15.16
N ARG A 95 10.25 -13.14 -15.11
CA ARG A 95 10.24 -12.14 -16.18
C ARG A 95 10.84 -12.67 -17.47
N ALA A 96 11.94 -13.43 -17.39
CA ALA A 96 12.56 -14.06 -18.55
C ALA A 96 11.61 -15.05 -19.24
N ALA A 97 10.72 -15.68 -18.47
CA ALA A 97 9.64 -16.54 -18.98
C ALA A 97 8.40 -15.78 -19.50
N GLY A 98 8.38 -14.44 -19.44
CA GLY A 98 7.25 -13.60 -19.87
C GLY A 98 6.13 -13.42 -18.83
N HIS A 99 6.33 -13.88 -17.60
CA HIS A 99 5.33 -13.81 -16.53
C HIS A 99 5.55 -12.63 -15.57
N ASP A 100 5.46 -11.40 -16.09
CA ASP A 100 5.64 -10.17 -15.29
C ASP A 100 4.69 -10.05 -14.09
N GLY A 101 3.49 -10.62 -14.22
CA GLY A 101 2.51 -10.69 -13.13
C GLY A 101 3.01 -11.51 -11.93
N ASN A 102 3.71 -12.61 -12.17
CA ASN A 102 4.28 -13.47 -11.15
C ASN A 102 5.49 -12.80 -10.50
N ALA A 103 6.40 -12.26 -11.31
CA ALA A 103 7.55 -11.49 -10.82
C ALA A 103 7.13 -10.35 -9.90
N ARG A 104 6.03 -9.66 -10.23
CA ARG A 104 5.44 -8.63 -9.36
C ARG A 104 4.96 -9.20 -8.02
N ARG A 105 4.26 -10.34 -8.00
CA ARG A 105 3.79 -10.99 -6.77
C ARG A 105 4.96 -11.42 -5.87
N ILE A 106 6.03 -11.94 -6.46
CA ILE A 106 7.26 -12.31 -5.75
C ILE A 106 7.89 -11.10 -5.05
N LEU A 107 8.04 -9.97 -5.74
CA LEU A 107 8.58 -8.75 -5.14
C LEU A 107 7.68 -8.15 -4.05
N ILE A 108 6.35 -8.29 -4.16
CA ILE A 108 5.43 -7.92 -3.08
C ILE A 108 5.69 -8.79 -1.85
N ALA A 109 5.83 -10.09 -2.04
CA ALA A 109 6.11 -11.03 -0.96
C ALA A 109 7.48 -10.75 -0.32
N GLN A 110 8.50 -10.41 -1.12
CA GLN A 110 9.81 -9.96 -0.63
C GLN A 110 9.68 -8.75 0.31
N GLN A 111 8.90 -7.73 -0.09
CA GLN A 111 8.73 -6.54 0.72
C GLN A 111 8.01 -6.85 2.04
N ARG A 112 7.00 -7.74 2.01
CA ARG A 112 6.32 -8.19 3.24
C ARG A 112 7.28 -8.95 4.16
N ASP A 113 8.07 -9.86 3.60
CA ASP A 113 9.04 -10.64 4.37
C ASP A 113 10.13 -9.76 5.01
N LEU A 114 10.57 -8.70 4.31
CA LEU A 114 11.47 -7.68 4.86
C LEU A 114 10.88 -7.02 6.12
N TYR A 115 9.60 -6.63 6.08
CA TYR A 115 8.91 -6.02 7.23
C TYR A 115 8.76 -6.99 8.40
N ASP A 116 8.44 -8.25 8.10
CA ASP A 116 8.15 -9.27 9.11
C ASP A 116 9.44 -9.76 9.80
N ARG A 117 10.51 -10.02 9.03
CA ARG A 117 11.71 -10.72 9.50
C ARG A 117 12.93 -9.83 9.71
N ALA A 118 12.99 -8.66 9.06
CA ALA A 118 14.12 -7.73 9.19
C ALA A 118 13.67 -6.28 9.47
N PRO A 119 12.82 -6.02 10.48
CA PRO A 119 12.31 -4.67 10.77
C PRO A 119 13.40 -3.68 11.17
N LYS A 120 14.55 -4.16 11.69
CA LYS A 120 15.71 -3.32 12.03
C LYS A 120 16.42 -2.77 10.78
N ALA A 121 16.37 -3.47 9.65
CA ALA A 121 16.96 -3.02 8.39
C ALA A 121 16.19 -1.83 7.77
N LEU A 122 14.93 -1.62 8.17
CA LEU A 122 14.07 -0.52 7.73
C LEU A 122 14.30 0.80 8.49
N GLY A 123 15.27 0.83 9.40
CA GLY A 123 15.63 2.03 10.16
C GLY A 123 14.69 2.34 11.31
N ASN A 124 14.72 3.62 11.73
CA ASN A 124 14.05 4.14 12.91
C ASN A 124 12.51 4.10 12.82
N TRP A 125 11.80 4.22 13.94
CA TRP A 125 10.34 4.04 13.97
C TRP A 125 9.57 5.04 13.07
N LEU A 126 10.07 6.27 12.95
CA LEU A 126 9.54 7.31 12.06
C LEU A 126 9.66 6.93 10.59
N THR A 127 10.81 6.39 10.18
CA THR A 127 11.00 5.88 8.83
C THR A 127 10.08 4.70 8.55
N ARG A 128 9.78 3.84 9.53
CA ARG A 128 8.79 2.76 9.34
C ARG A 128 7.36 3.27 9.17
N ARG A 129 6.95 4.30 9.91
CA ARG A 129 5.63 4.95 9.71
C ARG A 129 5.55 5.61 8.34
N PHE A 130 6.61 6.30 7.93
CA PHE A 130 6.71 6.91 6.61
C PHE A 130 6.69 5.82 5.51
N HIS A 131 7.48 4.75 5.63
CA HIS A 131 7.50 3.63 4.70
C HIS A 131 6.21 2.82 4.67
N TRP A 132 5.47 2.72 5.78
CA TRP A 132 4.14 2.13 5.79
C TRP A 132 3.14 3.03 5.09
N LEU A 133 3.19 4.35 5.33
CA LEU A 133 2.38 5.34 4.63
C LEU A 133 2.68 5.29 3.13
N TRP A 134 3.95 5.35 2.73
CA TRP A 134 4.39 5.22 1.34
C TRP A 134 4.15 3.84 0.77
N GLY A 135 4.21 2.77 1.56
CA GLY A 135 3.89 1.40 1.13
C GLY A 135 2.40 1.22 0.90
N ALA A 136 1.55 1.90 1.68
CA ALA A 136 0.11 1.99 1.45
C ALA A 136 -0.22 2.90 0.26
N LEU A 137 0.55 3.98 0.05
CA LEU A 137 0.37 4.97 -1.02
C LEU A 137 1.01 4.55 -2.37
N ALA A 138 2.04 3.70 -2.37
CA ALA A 138 2.75 3.19 -3.54
C ALA A 138 2.44 1.70 -3.82
N GLY A 139 1.68 1.05 -2.94
CA GLY A 139 1.40 -0.38 -2.95
C GLY A 139 0.48 -0.83 -4.08
N TYR A 140 1.11 -1.22 -5.19
CA TYR A 140 0.75 -2.33 -6.09
C TYR A 140 -0.70 -2.39 -6.62
N GLY A 141 -0.94 -1.72 -7.76
CA GLY A 141 -1.82 -2.21 -8.84
C GLY A 141 -3.33 -2.13 -8.61
N TYR A 142 -3.75 -2.05 -7.35
CA TYR A 142 -5.11 -1.73 -6.91
C TYR A 142 -5.24 -0.25 -6.52
N LEU A 143 -4.21 0.55 -6.83
CA LEU A 143 -4.00 1.89 -6.32
C LEU A 143 -5.07 2.87 -6.79
N THR A 144 -5.41 2.89 -8.07
CA THR A 144 -6.38 3.84 -8.64
C THR A 144 -7.74 3.79 -7.96
N ARG A 145 -8.25 2.59 -7.64
CA ARG A 145 -9.54 2.45 -6.97
C ARG A 145 -9.47 2.86 -5.50
N ARG A 146 -8.36 2.56 -4.81
CA ARG A 146 -8.16 2.93 -3.39
C ARG A 146 -7.86 4.41 -3.21
N THR A 147 -7.07 5.03 -4.09
CA THR A 147 -6.80 6.47 -4.07
C THR A 147 -8.04 7.26 -4.46
N ALA A 148 -8.81 6.80 -5.46
CA ALA A 148 -10.11 7.40 -5.78
C ALA A 148 -11.09 7.29 -4.60
N ALA A 149 -11.17 6.13 -3.95
CA ALA A 149 -12.00 5.97 -2.75
C ALA A 149 -11.52 6.85 -1.59
N ALA A 150 -10.22 6.92 -1.33
CA ALA A 150 -9.64 7.79 -0.31
C ALA A 150 -9.89 9.27 -0.60
N LEU A 151 -9.82 9.67 -1.88
CA LEU A 151 -10.14 11.02 -2.32
C LEU A 151 -11.62 11.34 -2.11
N LEU A 152 -12.53 10.41 -2.45
CA LEU A 152 -13.96 10.56 -2.18
C LEU A 152 -14.26 10.67 -0.68
N VAL A 153 -13.58 9.89 0.16
CA VAL A 153 -13.70 9.97 1.63
C VAL A 153 -13.17 11.32 2.13
N ALA A 154 -12.03 11.80 1.61
CA ALA A 154 -11.48 13.10 1.98
C ALA A 154 -12.42 14.26 1.59
N LEU A 155 -13.03 14.20 0.40
CA LEU A 155 -14.05 15.16 -0.03
C LEU A 155 -15.30 15.09 0.85
N GLY A 156 -15.74 13.88 1.21
CA GLY A 156 -16.83 13.66 2.16
C GLY A 156 -16.54 14.26 3.54
N MET A 157 -15.33 14.05 4.07
CA MET A 157 -14.88 14.68 5.33
C MET A 157 -14.89 16.21 5.23
N SER A 158 -14.49 16.77 4.08
CA SER A 158 -14.57 18.22 3.83
C SER A 158 -16.01 18.74 3.88
N ALA A 159 -16.96 18.02 3.27
CA ALA A 159 -18.39 18.34 3.34
C ALA A 159 -18.96 18.22 4.77
N CYS A 160 -18.59 17.16 5.50
CA CYS A 160 -18.97 16.98 6.89
C CYS A 160 -18.41 18.08 7.80
N LEU A 161 -17.17 18.54 7.58
CA LEU A 161 -16.60 19.67 8.31
C LEU A 161 -17.38 20.96 8.09
N GLY A 162 -17.84 21.22 6.86
CA GLY A 162 -18.70 22.36 6.54
C GLY A 162 -20.04 22.30 7.28
N LEU A 163 -20.71 21.14 7.27
CA LEU A 163 -21.95 20.92 8.03
C LEU A 163 -21.72 21.09 9.54
N TRP A 164 -20.62 20.52 10.05
CA TRP A 164 -20.29 20.60 11.47
C TRP A 164 -20.03 22.05 11.93
N ALA A 165 -19.38 22.86 11.08
CA ALA A 165 -19.20 24.29 11.33
C ALA A 165 -20.54 25.05 11.41
N GLY A 166 -21.54 24.69 10.61
CA GLY A 166 -22.87 25.34 10.68
C GLY A 166 -23.67 24.98 11.94
N HIS A 167 -23.46 23.78 12.50
CA HIS A 167 -24.18 23.31 13.68
C HIS A 167 -23.58 23.77 15.02
N ILE A 168 -22.30 24.15 15.06
CA ILE A 168 -21.67 24.68 16.27
C ILE A 168 -21.99 26.17 16.39
N THR A 169 -22.40 26.58 17.59
CA THR A 169 -22.68 27.98 17.94
C THR A 169 -21.74 28.41 19.07
N ASP A 170 -21.21 29.63 18.98
CA ASP A 170 -20.47 30.28 20.06
C ASP A 170 -21.38 31.35 20.67
N GLY A 171 -22.37 30.89 21.43
CA GLY A 171 -23.40 31.74 22.03
C GLY A 171 -24.38 32.32 21.00
N ARG A 172 -24.10 33.52 20.47
CA ARG A 172 -25.01 34.28 19.58
C ARG A 172 -24.67 34.15 18.09
N HIS A 173 -23.50 33.63 17.75
CA HIS A 173 -23.01 33.53 16.38
C HIS A 173 -22.82 32.07 15.99
N HIS A 174 -23.11 31.76 14.73
CA HIS A 174 -22.80 30.46 14.13
C HIS A 174 -21.37 30.50 13.63
N VAL A 175 -20.58 29.42 13.83
CA VAL A 175 -19.18 29.39 13.36
C VAL A 175 -19.11 29.57 11.84
N ALA A 176 -20.11 29.09 11.09
CA ALA A 176 -20.32 29.41 9.68
C ALA A 176 -21.60 30.23 9.50
N GLU A 177 -21.45 31.49 9.07
CA GLU A 177 -22.56 32.42 8.89
C GLU A 177 -22.48 33.13 7.54
N ARG A 178 -23.61 33.73 7.13
CA ARG A 178 -23.64 34.48 5.88
C ARG A 178 -22.89 35.80 6.01
N THR A 179 -21.86 35.98 5.19
CA THR A 179 -20.96 37.15 5.21
C THR A 179 -21.31 38.23 4.17
N SER A 180 -22.27 37.99 3.28
CA SER A 180 -22.50 38.89 2.14
C SER A 180 -23.02 40.27 2.55
N THR A 181 -22.30 41.31 2.11
CA THR A 181 -22.61 42.75 2.20
C THR A 181 -23.84 43.19 1.37
N PHE A 182 -24.46 42.29 0.59
CA PHE A 182 -25.50 42.58 -0.41
C PHE A 182 -26.90 42.03 -0.07
N SER A 183 -27.11 41.48 1.12
CA SER A 183 -28.42 41.01 1.57
C SER A 183 -28.53 41.20 3.08
N ASP A 184 -29.68 41.66 3.59
CA ASP A 184 -30.00 41.90 5.02
C ASP A 184 -30.04 40.62 5.90
N LEU A 185 -29.21 39.62 5.56
CA LEU A 185 -29.20 38.28 6.14
C LEU A 185 -27.86 37.98 6.84
N THR A 186 -27.01 38.98 7.06
CA THR A 186 -25.75 38.85 7.80
C THR A 186 -26.01 38.30 9.21
N GLY A 187 -25.21 37.33 9.65
CA GLY A 187 -25.39 36.67 10.95
C GLY A 187 -26.50 35.62 11.01
N ARG A 188 -27.13 35.27 9.87
CA ARG A 188 -28.05 34.11 9.79
C ARG A 188 -27.29 32.83 9.46
N PRO A 189 -27.79 31.66 9.94
CA PRO A 189 -27.22 30.38 9.59
C PRO A 189 -27.31 30.13 8.08
N CYS A 190 -26.25 29.56 7.52
CA CYS A 190 -26.23 29.09 6.15
C CYS A 190 -27.11 27.83 6.01
N THR A 191 -27.62 27.60 4.80
CA THR A 191 -28.34 26.36 4.49
C THR A 191 -27.37 25.17 4.39
N ASP A 192 -27.87 23.95 4.57
CA ASP A 192 -27.06 22.73 4.49
C ASP A 192 -26.29 22.61 3.15
N VAL A 193 -26.91 23.05 2.05
CA VAL A 193 -26.28 23.06 0.72
C VAL A 193 -25.14 24.09 0.65
N GLU A 194 -25.31 25.26 1.27
CA GLU A 194 -24.25 26.28 1.36
C GLU A 194 -23.09 25.80 2.24
N LEU A 195 -23.37 25.10 3.34
CA LEU A 195 -22.37 24.53 4.25
C LEU A 195 -21.55 23.41 3.58
N ILE A 196 -22.22 22.51 2.84
CA ILE A 196 -21.54 21.48 2.04
C ILE A 196 -20.67 22.13 0.96
N SER A 197 -21.19 23.15 0.28
CA SER A 197 -20.46 23.87 -0.76
C SER A 197 -19.24 24.62 -0.21
N LEU A 198 -19.36 25.25 0.97
CA LEU A 198 -18.26 25.89 1.69
C LEU A 198 -17.14 24.89 2.01
N GLY A 199 -17.51 23.72 2.53
CA GLY A 199 -16.57 22.64 2.84
C GLY A 199 -15.85 22.11 1.61
N LEU A 200 -16.55 21.92 0.49
CA LEU A 200 -15.96 21.46 -0.77
C LEU A 200 -15.08 22.52 -1.44
N ASP A 201 -15.52 23.78 -1.47
CA ASP A 201 -14.73 24.90 -2.01
C ASP A 201 -13.40 25.08 -1.28
N ARG A 202 -13.38 24.86 0.04
CA ARG A 202 -12.16 24.96 0.85
C ARG A 202 -11.20 23.79 0.64
N GLY A 203 -11.72 22.61 0.28
CA GLY A 203 -10.92 21.42 -0.02
C GLY A 203 -10.38 21.38 -1.46
N LEU A 204 -11.05 22.03 -2.42
CA LEU A 204 -10.69 21.99 -3.83
C LEU A 204 -9.71 23.11 -4.23
N PRO A 205 -8.65 22.79 -5.00
CA PRO A 205 -7.63 23.79 -5.36
C PRO A 205 -8.02 24.75 -6.51
N ILE A 206 -9.11 24.49 -7.25
CA ILE A 206 -9.40 25.20 -8.51
C ILE A 206 -10.84 25.75 -8.58
N ALA A 207 -11.72 25.38 -7.64
CA ALA A 207 -13.09 25.86 -7.63
C ALA A 207 -13.30 26.86 -6.49
N THR A 208 -13.23 28.14 -6.80
CA THR A 208 -14.01 29.14 -6.06
C THR A 208 -15.39 29.13 -6.70
N THR A 209 -16.26 28.20 -6.32
CA THR A 209 -17.68 28.48 -6.56
C THR A 209 -17.95 29.78 -5.78
N GLY A 210 -18.68 30.75 -6.33
CA GLY A 210 -18.84 32.08 -5.72
C GLY A 210 -19.53 32.09 -4.33
N VAL A 211 -19.70 30.92 -3.70
CA VAL A 211 -20.32 30.66 -2.39
C VAL A 211 -19.50 31.23 -1.24
N ARG A 212 -18.17 31.31 -1.34
CA ARG A 212 -17.30 31.98 -0.33
C ARG A 212 -17.69 33.44 -0.07
N GLY A 213 -18.33 34.11 -1.03
CA GLY A 213 -18.85 35.48 -0.86
C GLY A 213 -20.20 35.56 -0.16
N ARG A 214 -20.84 34.42 0.14
CA ARG A 214 -22.20 34.33 0.71
C ARG A 214 -22.22 33.67 2.08
N CYS A 215 -21.38 32.67 2.31
CA CYS A 215 -21.24 31.95 3.57
C CYS A 215 -19.76 31.73 3.86
N ASP A 216 -19.29 32.14 5.03
CA ASP A 216 -17.91 31.90 5.46
C ASP A 216 -17.82 31.63 6.97
N ILE A 217 -16.65 31.14 7.40
CA ILE A 217 -16.31 30.95 8.80
C ILE A 217 -16.02 32.32 9.42
N ASP A 218 -16.73 32.64 10.49
CA ASP A 218 -16.49 33.86 11.26
C ASP A 218 -15.14 33.75 12.02
N PRO A 219 -14.14 34.61 11.70
CA PRO A 219 -12.84 34.56 12.36
C PRO A 219 -12.89 34.96 13.84
N ASP A 220 -13.95 35.63 14.30
CA ASP A 220 -14.07 36.11 15.68
C ASP A 220 -14.59 35.03 16.66
N THR A 221 -14.91 33.83 16.15
CA THR A 221 -15.34 32.70 16.95
C THR A 221 -14.17 31.87 17.49
N ASN A 222 -14.27 31.39 18.75
CA ASN A 222 -13.20 30.60 19.40
C ASN A 222 -12.87 29.28 18.66
N TRP A 223 -13.80 28.77 17.85
CA TRP A 223 -13.61 27.56 17.05
C TRP A 223 -12.92 27.81 15.70
N ALA A 224 -12.74 29.06 15.28
CA ALA A 224 -12.20 29.40 13.96
C ALA A 224 -10.82 28.79 13.70
N THR A 225 -9.95 28.78 14.72
CA THR A 225 -8.61 28.17 14.63
C THR A 225 -8.66 26.67 14.38
N VAL A 226 -9.57 25.96 15.06
CA VAL A 226 -9.71 24.49 14.93
C VAL A 226 -10.18 24.14 13.53
N PHE A 227 -11.20 24.82 13.02
CA PHE A 227 -11.72 24.60 11.68
C PHE A 227 -10.70 24.98 10.60
N THR A 228 -9.95 26.06 10.80
CA THR A 228 -8.88 26.46 9.86
C THR A 228 -7.79 25.40 9.77
N ILE A 229 -7.32 24.88 10.90
CA ILE A 229 -6.32 23.80 10.93
C ILE A 229 -6.89 22.53 10.27
N ALA A 230 -8.14 22.16 10.56
CA ALA A 230 -8.79 21.00 9.94
C ALA A 230 -8.91 21.13 8.42
N ILE A 231 -9.23 22.34 7.92
CA ILE A 231 -9.27 22.65 6.48
C ILE A 231 -7.87 22.49 5.86
N TRP A 232 -6.83 23.03 6.48
CA TRP A 232 -5.46 22.88 5.98
C TRP A 232 -5.00 21.42 5.91
N LEU A 233 -5.32 20.61 6.92
CA LEU A 233 -5.00 19.19 6.93
C LEU A 233 -5.73 18.43 5.82
N THR A 234 -7.03 18.68 5.64
CA THR A 234 -7.83 18.08 4.56
C THR A 234 -7.29 18.49 3.19
N GLN A 235 -6.94 19.77 3.01
CA GLN A 235 -6.37 20.29 1.77
C GLN A 235 -5.02 19.61 1.46
N ALA A 236 -4.11 19.52 2.44
CA ALA A 236 -2.85 18.82 2.27
C ALA A 236 -3.06 17.34 1.89
N GLY A 237 -4.03 16.67 2.52
CA GLY A 237 -4.42 15.29 2.20
C GLY A 237 -4.95 15.14 0.77
N ILE A 238 -5.85 16.02 0.33
CA ILE A 238 -6.40 16.03 -1.04
C ILE A 238 -5.29 16.22 -2.07
N TRP A 239 -4.38 17.18 -1.85
CA TRP A 239 -3.22 17.40 -2.73
C TRP A 239 -2.28 16.19 -2.80
N GLY A 240 -1.99 15.56 -1.66
CA GLY A 240 -1.20 14.33 -1.61
C GLY A 240 -1.84 13.19 -2.39
N LEU A 241 -3.15 12.99 -2.23
CA LEU A 241 -3.88 11.93 -2.95
C LEU A 241 -3.98 12.22 -4.46
N ALA A 242 -4.21 13.47 -4.85
CA ALA A 242 -4.30 13.87 -6.25
C ALA A 242 -2.97 13.66 -6.99
N THR A 243 -1.84 14.05 -6.38
CA THR A 243 -0.51 13.84 -6.95
C THR A 243 -0.17 12.35 -7.08
N LEU A 244 -0.51 11.54 -6.08
CA LEU A 244 -0.36 10.09 -6.15
C LEU A 244 -1.20 9.44 -7.25
N ALA A 245 -2.45 9.89 -7.42
CA ALA A 245 -3.31 9.42 -8.51
C ALA A 245 -2.71 9.73 -9.89
N LEU A 246 -2.17 10.94 -10.06
CA LEU A 246 -1.50 11.36 -11.30
C LEU A 246 -0.26 10.50 -11.59
N VAL A 247 0.62 10.32 -10.59
CA VAL A 247 1.81 9.46 -10.73
C VAL A 247 1.41 8.01 -11.04
N GLY A 248 0.37 7.48 -10.37
CA GLY A 248 -0.15 6.14 -10.65
C GLY A 248 -0.68 5.98 -12.08
N TYR A 249 -1.36 6.99 -12.62
CA TYR A 249 -1.89 6.97 -13.99
C TYR A 249 -0.77 7.03 -15.04
N THR A 250 0.23 7.91 -14.85
CA THR A 250 1.39 8.00 -15.76
C THR A 250 2.20 6.70 -15.83
N GLY A 251 2.30 5.96 -14.72
CA GLY A 251 2.95 4.65 -14.69
C GLY A 251 2.20 3.53 -15.43
N LEU A 252 0.89 3.68 -15.65
CA LEU A 252 0.08 2.72 -16.43
C LEU A 252 0.27 2.92 -17.94
N ILE A 253 0.26 4.18 -18.41
CA ILE A 253 0.44 4.52 -19.84
C ILE A 253 1.79 4.04 -20.37
N ARG A 254 2.84 4.07 -19.53
CA ARG A 254 4.19 3.67 -19.94
C ARG A 254 4.37 2.16 -20.11
N LYS A 255 3.41 1.34 -19.67
CA LYS A 255 3.44 -0.13 -19.81
C LYS A 255 2.63 -0.65 -21.00
N THR A 256 1.88 0.22 -21.67
CA THR A 256 1.03 -0.14 -22.80
C THR A 256 1.63 0.21 -24.16
N ASN A 257 2.87 0.71 -24.19
CA ASN A 257 3.72 0.87 -25.37
C ASN A 257 5.00 0.06 -25.17
#